data_AF-A0A524H3X7-F1
#
_entry.id   AF-A0A524H3X7-F1
#
_cell.length_a   1.000
_cell.length_b   1.000
_cell.length_c   1.000
_cell.angle_alpha   90.00
_cell.angle_beta   90.00
_cell.angle_gamma   90.00
#
_symmetry.space_group_name_H-M   'P 1'
#
loop_
_entity.id
_entity.type
_entity.pdbx_description
1 polymer ?
#
loop_
_entity_poly.entity_id
_entity_poly.type
_entity_poly.pdbx_seq_one_letter_code
_entity_poly.pdbx_strand_id
1 'polypeptide(L)'
;MPSSEAPLTARLQLRRQWRLAGLWGVLFTVGAFCLLLEHGGLSAALQGGLQTAAVLVYAWTRWGRALELNHPPQEVRLRPSLGAANWLTLLRGGLVAVLAGFLFQPALADGGLAGWVAWTPAALYITAAALDGVDGFLARVTGSATRLGEHLDTEIDALGLLIAATLVVWTGKAPAAYLCVGLGYYALKAAVGARRKAGRPIAPVQPRAAARLVAGCEMGFAGAALLPLFEPAATRPVALIMTAALLAGFARDWLVVCGHAAADGCLLIRRLERVDRAAARFLPIALRAAAVAGIVALLGRGEAGEGVAALPTAGCALLATCAALLAFGVMTRIAGLTASVAVAVAMADPISGVAWQVVLGCGVALIMTGAGALKLWQPEDRLFLKRLGGHAPPAP
;
A
#
# COMPACT_ATOMS: atom_id res chain seq x y z
N MET A 1 2.24 39.96 31.17
CA MET A 1 1.92 39.71 29.75
C MET A 1 3.08 38.99 29.06
N PRO A 2 3.12 37.64 29.04
CA PRO A 2 4.00 36.89 28.16
C PRO A 2 3.17 35.92 27.28
N SER A 3 2.68 36.35 26.12
CA SER A 3 1.88 35.42 25.28
C SER A 3 1.85 35.69 23.77
N SER A 4 2.39 36.80 23.25
CA SER A 4 2.41 37.06 21.79
C SER A 4 3.74 36.74 21.09
N GLU A 5 4.86 36.62 21.81
CA GLU A 5 6.19 36.37 21.21
C GLU A 5 6.51 34.89 20.97
N ALA A 6 6.07 33.99 21.87
CA ALA A 6 6.31 32.55 21.76
C ALA A 6 5.77 31.89 20.48
N PRO A 7 4.62 32.31 19.90
CA PRO A 7 4.14 31.80 18.62
C PRO A 7 5.01 32.23 17.43
N LEU A 8 5.60 33.44 17.47
CA LEU A 8 6.40 33.99 16.38
C LEU A 8 7.77 33.31 16.30
N THR A 9 8.42 33.09 17.44
CA THR A 9 9.72 32.41 17.51
C THR A 9 9.62 30.95 17.06
N ALA A 10 8.58 30.22 17.46
CA ALA A 10 8.31 28.87 17.00
C ALA A 10 8.11 28.79 15.47
N ARG A 11 7.35 29.72 14.88
CA ARG A 11 7.14 29.79 13.42
C ARG A 11 8.43 30.04 12.65
N LEU A 12 9.30 30.92 13.16
CA LEU A 12 10.60 31.21 12.53
C LEU A 12 11.53 29.99 12.57
N GLN A 13 11.56 29.27 13.70
CA GLN A 13 12.35 28.04 13.82
C GLN A 13 11.87 26.96 12.87
N LEU A 14 10.54 26.75 12.78
CA LEU A 14 9.96 25.82 11.81
C LEU A 14 10.27 26.21 10.36
N ARG A 15 10.20 27.50 10.01
CA ARG A 15 10.57 27.96 8.65
C ARG A 15 12.05 27.73 8.34
N ARG A 16 12.94 27.86 9.33
CA ARG A 16 14.36 27.55 9.17
C ARG A 16 14.59 26.05 8.98
N GLN A 17 13.97 25.21 9.79
CA GLN A 17 14.04 23.75 9.63
C GLN A 17 13.44 23.30 8.31
N TRP A 18 12.34 23.94 7.88
CA TRP A 18 11.78 23.74 6.57
C TRP A 18 12.83 24.02 5.52
N ARG A 19 13.40 25.25 5.45
CA ARG A 19 14.50 25.62 4.53
C ARG A 19 15.63 24.59 4.47
N LEU A 20 16.04 24.02 5.61
CA LEU A 20 17.04 22.94 5.66
C LEU A 20 16.57 21.66 4.95
N ALA A 21 15.32 21.23 5.13
CA ALA A 21 14.76 20.09 4.41
C ALA A 21 14.76 20.30 2.87
N GLY A 22 14.79 21.55 2.40
CA GLY A 22 14.79 21.86 0.96
C GLY A 22 16.16 21.70 0.36
N LEU A 23 17.19 22.01 1.16
CA LEU A 23 18.57 21.68 0.83
C LEU A 23 18.76 20.16 0.74
N TRP A 24 18.13 19.38 1.62
CA TRP A 24 18.11 17.92 1.47
C TRP A 24 17.42 17.47 0.17
N GLY A 25 16.36 18.16 -0.25
CA GLY A 25 15.74 17.95 -1.56
C GLY A 25 16.72 18.08 -2.75
N VAL A 26 17.69 19.00 -2.67
CA VAL A 26 18.74 19.11 -3.70
C VAL A 26 19.60 17.85 -3.74
N LEU A 27 19.96 17.30 -2.57
CA LEU A 27 20.74 16.06 -2.48
C LEU A 27 20.00 14.87 -3.10
N PHE A 28 18.69 14.74 -2.86
CA PHE A 28 17.87 13.70 -3.51
C PHE A 28 17.82 13.86 -5.03
N THR A 29 17.65 15.08 -5.52
CA THR A 29 17.67 15.38 -6.96
C THR A 29 19.02 15.02 -7.59
N VAL A 30 20.13 15.41 -6.96
CA VAL A 30 21.48 15.09 -7.45
C VAL A 30 21.74 13.59 -7.39
N GLY A 31 21.33 12.91 -6.31
CA GLY A 31 21.45 11.46 -6.18
C GLY A 31 20.68 10.72 -7.28
N ALA A 32 19.43 11.11 -7.54
CA ALA A 32 18.63 10.55 -8.62
C ALA A 32 19.27 10.78 -10.00
N PHE A 33 19.76 12.01 -10.24
CA PHE A 33 20.44 12.38 -11.47
C PHE A 33 21.70 11.52 -11.70
N CYS A 34 22.59 11.41 -10.71
CA CYS A 34 23.81 10.62 -10.80
C CYS A 34 23.52 9.13 -11.03
N LEU A 35 22.56 8.57 -10.28
CA LEU A 35 22.15 7.18 -10.40
C LEU A 35 21.67 6.85 -11.83
N LEU A 36 20.82 7.71 -12.39
CA LEU A 36 20.26 7.52 -13.73
C LEU A 36 21.25 7.88 -14.84
N LEU A 37 22.22 8.77 -14.58
CA LEU A 37 23.30 9.10 -15.51
C LEU A 37 24.20 7.88 -15.75
N GLU A 38 24.55 7.17 -14.68
CA GLU A 38 25.42 6.01 -14.73
C GLU A 38 24.79 4.84 -15.53
N HIS A 39 23.46 4.68 -15.45
CA HIS A 39 22.79 3.47 -15.96
C HIS A 39 21.88 3.70 -17.18
N GLY A 40 21.39 4.92 -17.38
CA GLY A 40 20.50 5.29 -18.48
C GLY A 40 21.02 6.44 -19.35
N GLY A 41 22.22 6.93 -19.07
CA GLY A 41 22.84 8.05 -19.77
C GLY A 41 22.19 9.40 -19.46
N LEU A 42 22.61 10.43 -20.19
CA LEU A 42 22.25 11.82 -19.91
C LEU A 42 20.73 12.09 -20.05
N SER A 43 20.07 11.45 -21.01
CA SER A 43 18.62 11.62 -21.22
C SER A 43 17.82 11.12 -20.02
N ALA A 44 18.12 9.90 -19.54
CA ALA A 44 17.48 9.33 -18.36
C ALA A 44 17.77 10.17 -17.11
N ALA A 45 19.01 10.64 -16.95
CA ALA A 45 19.42 11.51 -15.84
C ALA A 45 18.64 12.82 -15.81
N LEU A 46 18.54 13.51 -16.95
CA LEU A 46 17.80 14.76 -17.06
C LEU A 46 16.32 14.55 -16.78
N GLN A 47 15.70 13.54 -17.40
CA GLN A 47 14.29 13.22 -17.18
C GLN A 47 14.02 12.90 -15.71
N GLY A 48 14.76 11.96 -15.13
CA GLY A 48 14.50 11.51 -13.76
C GLY A 48 14.89 12.54 -12.71
N GLY A 49 15.95 13.32 -12.95
CA GLY A 49 16.31 14.46 -12.12
C GLY A 49 15.21 15.53 -12.14
N LEU A 50 14.66 15.87 -13.31
CA LEU A 50 13.55 16.82 -13.44
C LEU A 50 12.28 16.33 -12.75
N GLN A 51 11.91 15.05 -12.92
CA GLN A 51 10.75 14.45 -12.27
C GLN A 51 10.90 14.43 -10.75
N THR A 52 12.08 14.04 -10.24
CA THR A 52 12.42 14.07 -8.81
C THR A 52 12.31 15.49 -8.26
N ALA A 53 12.93 16.47 -8.95
CA ALA A 53 12.87 17.87 -8.56
C ALA A 53 11.43 18.41 -8.57
N ALA A 54 10.63 18.07 -9.56
CA ALA A 54 9.24 18.50 -9.67
C ALA A 54 8.40 17.98 -8.48
N VAL A 55 8.55 16.70 -8.11
CA VAL A 55 7.87 16.12 -6.95
C VAL A 55 8.34 16.78 -5.65
N LEU A 56 9.64 17.03 -5.49
CA LEU A 56 10.18 17.69 -4.31
C LEU A 56 9.70 19.14 -4.19
N VAL A 57 9.66 19.90 -5.29
CA VAL A 57 9.14 21.28 -5.30
C VAL A 57 7.64 21.29 -4.98
N TYR A 58 6.88 20.35 -5.53
CA TYR A 58 5.47 20.17 -5.20
C TYR A 58 5.29 19.87 -3.70
N ALA A 59 5.99 18.88 -3.17
CA ALA A 59 5.97 18.50 -1.77
C ALA A 59 6.37 19.69 -0.86
N TRP A 60 7.47 20.36 -1.21
CA TRP A 60 7.99 21.53 -0.51
C TRP A 60 6.98 22.66 -0.37
N THR A 61 6.31 22.99 -1.48
CA THR A 61 5.33 24.08 -1.50
C THR A 61 4.04 23.68 -0.80
N ARG A 62 3.56 22.45 -1.02
CA ARG A 62 2.32 21.93 -0.46
C ARG A 62 2.41 21.78 1.07
N TRP A 63 3.48 21.16 1.55
CA TRP A 63 3.69 20.86 2.97
C TRP A 63 4.23 22.06 3.74
N GLY A 64 4.96 22.97 3.09
CA GLY A 64 5.35 24.25 3.68
C GLY A 64 4.14 25.10 4.10
N ARG A 65 3.02 24.99 3.36
CA ARG A 65 1.73 25.61 3.73
C ARG A 65 1.03 24.91 4.90
N ALA A 66 1.39 23.66 5.20
CA ALA A 66 0.81 22.87 6.27
C ALA A 66 1.59 22.96 7.59
N LEU A 67 2.70 23.71 7.66
CA LEU A 67 3.52 23.85 8.88
C LEU A 67 2.74 24.36 10.10
N GLU A 68 1.63 25.06 9.88
CA GLU A 68 0.73 25.51 10.95
C GLU A 68 0.05 24.37 11.69
N LEU A 69 0.02 23.16 11.11
CA LEU A 69 -0.46 21.94 11.74
C LEU A 69 0.57 21.29 12.67
N ASN A 70 1.75 21.89 12.90
CA ASN A 70 2.79 21.31 13.75
C ASN A 70 2.48 21.46 15.25
N HIS A 71 1.36 20.89 15.69
CA HIS A 71 0.92 20.87 17.07
C HIS A 71 0.32 19.49 17.42
N PRO A 72 0.31 19.10 18.71
CA PRO A 72 -0.35 17.87 19.16
C PRO A 72 -1.85 17.87 18.82
N PRO A 73 -2.49 16.70 18.65
CA PRO A 73 -3.92 16.61 18.33
C PRO A 73 -4.87 17.27 19.33
N GLN A 74 -4.45 17.40 20.60
CA GLN A 74 -5.23 17.91 21.73
C GLN A 74 -4.91 19.38 22.08
N GLU A 75 -3.88 19.96 21.46
CA GLU A 75 -3.39 21.29 21.78
C GLU A 75 -3.37 22.17 20.53
N VAL A 76 -3.52 23.49 20.71
CA VAL A 76 -3.43 24.47 19.61
C VAL A 76 -2.02 25.09 19.52
N ARG A 77 -1.17 24.88 20.54
CA ARG A 77 0.16 25.48 20.60
C ARG A 77 1.12 24.76 19.64
N LEU A 78 1.74 25.55 18.75
CA LEU A 78 2.76 25.08 17.82
C LEU A 78 4.00 24.58 18.55
N ARG A 79 4.53 23.44 18.10
CA ARG A 79 5.85 22.97 18.50
C ARG A 79 6.92 23.71 17.68
N PRO A 80 7.98 24.22 18.34
CA PRO A 80 9.05 24.98 17.66
C PRO A 80 9.93 24.13 16.73
N SER A 81 9.92 22.81 16.91
CA SER A 81 10.70 21.84 16.14
C SER A 81 9.78 20.86 15.43
N LEU A 82 10.18 20.40 14.24
CA LEU A 82 9.50 19.33 13.52
C LEU A 82 9.58 18.00 14.29
N GLY A 83 10.68 17.77 15.02
CA GLY A 83 10.92 16.50 15.73
C GLY A 83 11.37 15.36 14.81
N ALA A 84 11.92 14.31 15.41
CA ALA A 84 12.55 13.21 14.68
C ALA A 84 11.58 12.43 13.78
N ALA A 85 10.34 12.23 14.23
CA ALA A 85 9.31 11.53 13.45
C ALA A 85 9.01 12.27 12.12
N ASN A 86 8.75 13.58 12.17
CA ASN A 86 8.50 14.36 10.96
C ASN A 86 9.72 14.44 10.03
N TRP A 87 10.95 14.45 10.56
CA TRP A 87 12.16 14.34 9.74
C TRP A 87 12.27 13.00 9.02
N LEU A 88 11.88 11.91 9.68
CA LEU A 88 11.82 10.58 9.08
C LEU A 88 10.75 10.50 7.98
N THR A 89 9.58 11.10 8.22
CA THR A 89 8.52 11.25 7.22
C THR A 89 9.00 12.09 6.01
N LEU A 90 9.80 13.14 6.22
CA LEU A 90 10.39 13.92 5.11
C LEU A 90 11.44 13.12 4.32
N LEU A 91 12.26 12.32 5.01
CA LEU A 91 13.17 11.37 4.37
C LEU A 91 12.39 10.38 3.48
N ARG A 92 11.28 9.84 3.98
CA ARG A 92 10.35 8.99 3.22
C ARG A 92 9.83 9.70 1.97
N GLY A 93 9.38 10.95 2.10
CA GLY A 93 8.98 11.79 0.97
C GLY A 93 10.10 12.00 -0.06
N GLY A 94 11.35 12.11 0.38
CA GLY A 94 12.53 12.16 -0.49
C GLY A 94 12.73 10.87 -1.29
N LEU A 95 12.62 9.70 -0.65
CA LEU A 95 12.69 8.40 -1.33
C LEU A 95 11.59 8.24 -2.38
N VAL A 96 10.36 8.64 -2.06
CA VAL A 96 9.22 8.64 -2.99
C VAL A 96 9.49 9.60 -4.17
N ALA A 97 10.12 10.74 -3.94
CA ALA A 97 10.49 11.65 -5.02
C ALA A 97 11.56 11.08 -5.94
N VAL A 98 12.59 10.41 -5.40
CA VAL A 98 13.60 9.71 -6.21
C VAL A 98 12.94 8.59 -7.02
N LEU A 99 12.01 7.84 -6.42
CA LEU A 99 11.22 6.83 -7.13
C LEU A 99 10.46 7.43 -8.32
N ALA A 100 9.94 8.66 -8.19
CA ALA A 100 9.29 9.36 -9.30
C ALA A 100 10.24 9.62 -10.48
N GLY A 101 11.55 9.72 -10.26
CA GLY A 101 12.56 9.83 -11.31
C GLY A 101 12.66 8.61 -12.24
N PHE A 102 12.10 7.47 -11.83
CA PHE A 102 12.01 6.27 -12.67
C PHE A 102 10.77 6.25 -13.56
N LEU A 103 9.87 7.24 -13.44
CA LEU A 103 8.65 7.28 -14.24
C LEU A 103 8.99 7.48 -15.71
N PHE A 104 8.36 6.65 -16.55
CA PHE A 104 8.49 6.72 -18.01
C PHE A 104 9.92 6.53 -18.53
N GLN A 105 10.80 5.88 -17.76
CA GLN A 105 12.12 5.50 -18.23
C GLN A 105 11.98 4.31 -19.21
N PRO A 106 12.43 4.44 -20.48
CA PRO A 106 12.29 3.35 -21.46
C PRO A 106 13.05 2.09 -21.05
N ALA A 107 14.28 2.26 -20.54
CA ALA A 107 15.11 1.16 -20.06
C ALA A 107 14.46 0.32 -18.95
N LEU A 108 13.55 0.89 -18.17
CA LEU A 108 12.80 0.16 -17.15
C LEU A 108 11.66 -0.67 -17.75
N ALA A 109 11.00 -0.18 -18.80
CA ALA A 109 9.91 -0.90 -19.47
C ALA A 109 10.43 -2.07 -20.32
N ASP A 110 11.55 -1.87 -21.01
CA ASP A 110 12.13 -2.86 -21.93
C ASP A 110 12.98 -3.92 -21.20
N GLY A 111 13.06 -3.86 -19.86
CA GLY A 111 13.94 -4.72 -19.07
C GLY A 111 15.44 -4.44 -19.28
N GLY A 112 15.78 -3.30 -19.91
CA GLY A 112 17.15 -2.89 -20.19
C GLY A 112 17.96 -2.47 -18.96
N LEU A 113 17.30 -2.16 -17.84
CA LEU A 113 17.97 -2.01 -16.55
C LEU A 113 18.39 -3.38 -16.03
N ALA A 114 19.68 -3.70 -16.14
CA ALA A 114 20.26 -4.95 -15.68
C ALA A 114 20.90 -4.83 -14.28
N GLY A 115 21.12 -5.98 -13.63
CA GLY A 115 21.84 -6.06 -12.36
C GLY A 115 21.08 -5.46 -11.18
N TRP A 116 21.82 -4.86 -10.24
CA TRP A 116 21.25 -4.33 -8.99
C TRP A 116 20.30 -3.15 -9.22
N VAL A 117 20.41 -2.43 -10.34
CA VAL A 117 19.58 -1.23 -10.60
C VAL A 117 18.12 -1.55 -10.88
N ALA A 118 17.83 -2.74 -11.43
CA ALA A 118 16.46 -3.23 -11.59
C ALA A 118 15.71 -3.32 -10.25
N TRP A 119 16.45 -3.48 -9.15
CA TRP A 119 15.89 -3.56 -7.80
C TRP A 119 15.65 -2.19 -7.17
N THR A 120 16.24 -1.13 -7.72
CA THR A 120 16.22 0.20 -7.10
C THR A 120 14.81 0.76 -6.92
N PRO A 121 13.88 0.70 -7.91
CA PRO A 121 12.51 1.17 -7.69
C PRO A 121 11.80 0.44 -6.55
N ALA A 122 11.94 -0.89 -6.51
CA ALA A 122 11.37 -1.71 -5.45
C ALA A 122 12.00 -1.39 -4.08
N ALA A 123 13.32 -1.27 -4.02
CA ALA A 123 14.05 -0.94 -2.80
C ALA A 123 13.66 0.43 -2.25
N LEU A 124 13.55 1.46 -3.11
CA LEU A 124 13.10 2.79 -2.72
C LEU A 124 11.69 2.76 -2.15
N TYR A 125 10.74 2.10 -2.83
CA TYR A 125 9.35 2.04 -2.40
C TYR A 125 9.19 1.23 -1.11
N ILE A 126 9.78 0.03 -1.03
CA ILE A 126 9.70 -0.84 0.14
C ILE A 126 10.36 -0.19 1.35
N THR A 127 11.52 0.46 1.16
CA THR A 127 12.17 1.20 2.24
C THR A 127 11.30 2.36 2.71
N ALA A 128 10.71 3.13 1.79
CA ALA A 128 9.79 4.19 2.14
C ALA A 128 8.60 3.64 2.96
N ALA A 129 7.94 2.58 2.49
CA ALA A 129 6.82 1.94 3.19
C ALA A 129 7.22 1.34 4.55
N ALA A 130 8.43 0.80 4.69
CA ALA A 130 8.92 0.28 5.97
C ALA A 130 9.19 1.39 7.00
N LEU A 131 9.71 2.54 6.55
CA LEU A 131 9.98 3.68 7.41
C LEU A 131 8.72 4.33 7.99
N ASP A 132 7.57 4.17 7.34
CA ASP A 132 6.26 4.59 7.88
C ASP A 132 5.95 3.92 9.24
N GLY A 133 6.17 2.60 9.34
CA GLY A 133 5.99 1.90 10.62
C GLY A 133 6.91 2.43 11.73
N VAL A 134 8.12 2.87 11.35
CA VAL A 134 9.14 3.37 12.27
C VAL A 134 8.83 4.79 12.73
N ASP A 135 8.37 5.69 11.85
CA ASP A 135 8.04 7.07 12.21
C ASP A 135 6.84 7.10 13.18
N GLY A 136 5.82 6.27 12.95
CA GLY A 136 4.67 6.14 13.82
C GLY A 136 5.04 5.53 15.17
N PHE A 137 5.96 4.56 15.20
CA PHE A 137 6.49 4.02 16.45
C PHE A 137 7.27 5.08 17.23
N LEU A 138 8.17 5.80 16.57
CA LEU A 138 8.98 6.85 17.17
C LEU A 138 8.11 7.98 17.71
N ALA A 139 7.08 8.42 16.98
CA ALA A 139 6.13 9.43 17.41
C ALA A 139 5.39 9.03 18.70
N ARG A 140 5.02 7.75 18.82
CA ARG A 140 4.36 7.21 20.03
C ARG A 140 5.30 7.12 21.21
N VAL A 141 6.50 6.58 21.03
CA VAL A 141 7.49 6.41 22.11
C VAL A 141 7.99 7.75 22.63
N THR A 142 8.17 8.73 21.75
CA THR A 142 8.70 10.06 22.11
C THR A 142 7.62 11.09 22.44
N GLY A 143 6.33 10.73 22.38
CA GLY A 143 5.24 11.69 22.59
C GLY A 143 5.28 12.87 21.61
N SER A 144 5.74 12.63 20.38
CA SER A 144 5.97 13.65 19.34
C SER A 144 4.95 13.63 18.20
N ALA A 145 3.84 12.91 18.37
CA ALA A 145 2.74 12.92 17.41
C ALA A 145 2.18 14.34 17.20
N THR A 146 2.03 14.73 15.92
CA THR A 146 1.52 16.04 15.51
C THR A 146 0.50 15.89 14.39
N ARG A 147 -0.43 16.86 14.26
CA ARG A 147 -1.37 16.93 13.13
C ARG A 147 -0.66 17.08 11.79
N LEU A 148 0.48 17.78 11.78
CA LEU A 148 1.37 17.86 10.61
C LEU A 148 1.87 16.47 10.21
N GLY A 149 2.38 15.69 11.16
CA GLY A 149 2.84 14.32 10.90
C GLY A 149 1.75 13.45 10.28
N GLU A 150 0.56 13.41 10.90
CA GLU A 150 -0.61 12.68 10.35
C GLU A 150 -0.96 13.12 8.91
N HIS A 151 -0.85 14.42 8.63
CA HIS A 151 -1.14 14.97 7.30
C HIS A 151 -0.06 14.61 6.27
N LEU A 152 1.23 14.75 6.63
CA LEU A 152 2.36 14.41 5.78
C LEU A 152 2.34 12.93 5.43
N ASP A 153 2.15 12.10 6.45
CA ASP A 153 2.09 10.65 6.36
C ASP A 153 1.06 10.19 5.30
N THR A 154 -0.18 10.66 5.47
CA THR A 154 -1.27 10.34 4.53
C THR A 154 -0.98 10.80 3.10
N GLU A 155 -0.43 12.01 2.91
CA GLU A 155 -0.16 12.55 1.57
C GLU A 155 1.04 11.85 0.89
N ILE A 156 2.07 11.47 1.66
CA ILE A 156 3.24 10.74 1.14
C ILE A 156 2.84 9.33 0.73
N ASP A 157 2.03 8.63 1.52
CA ASP A 157 1.54 7.29 1.19
C ASP A 157 0.70 7.31 -0.08
N ALA A 158 -0.22 8.26 -0.19
CA ALA A 158 -1.04 8.41 -1.38
C ALA A 158 -0.19 8.72 -2.63
N LEU A 159 0.79 9.61 -2.50
CA LEU A 159 1.70 9.96 -3.59
C LEU A 159 2.60 8.80 -3.98
N GLY A 160 3.18 8.11 -2.99
CA GLY A 160 4.04 6.95 -3.18
C GLY A 160 3.29 5.81 -3.87
N LEU A 161 2.08 5.50 -3.42
CA LEU A 161 1.24 4.49 -4.04
C LEU A 161 0.85 4.86 -5.48
N LEU A 162 0.58 6.15 -5.76
CA LEU A 162 0.33 6.62 -7.12
C LEU A 162 1.55 6.44 -8.03
N ILE A 163 2.74 6.84 -7.57
CA ILE A 163 3.98 6.67 -8.33
C ILE A 163 4.27 5.19 -8.57
N ALA A 164 4.18 4.35 -7.53
CA ALA A 164 4.39 2.91 -7.65
C ALA A 164 3.38 2.25 -8.58
N ALA A 165 2.08 2.56 -8.46
CA ALA A 165 1.06 2.04 -9.37
C ALA A 165 1.33 2.46 -10.82
N THR A 166 1.78 3.69 -11.03
CA THR A 166 2.17 4.18 -12.36
C THR A 166 3.36 3.40 -12.93
N LEU A 167 4.38 3.13 -12.12
CA LEU A 167 5.54 2.32 -12.51
C LEU A 167 5.17 0.86 -12.82
N VAL A 168 4.32 0.24 -12.01
CA VAL A 168 3.87 -1.15 -12.24
C VAL A 168 3.06 -1.27 -13.53
N VAL A 169 2.23 -0.27 -13.85
CA VAL A 169 1.50 -0.21 -15.12
C VAL A 169 2.46 0.07 -16.29
N TRP A 170 3.38 1.02 -16.13
CA TRP A 170 4.37 1.37 -17.16
C TRP A 170 5.26 0.19 -17.56
N THR A 171 5.68 -0.62 -16.59
CA THR A 171 6.46 -1.85 -16.81
C THR A 171 5.64 -3.03 -17.32
N GLY A 172 4.34 -2.83 -17.59
CA GLY A 172 3.47 -3.88 -18.12
C GLY A 172 3.07 -4.97 -17.11
N LYS A 173 3.42 -4.83 -15.83
CA LYS A 173 3.12 -5.78 -14.76
C LYS A 173 1.70 -5.64 -14.19
N ALA A 174 1.02 -4.53 -14.45
CA ALA A 174 -0.40 -4.38 -14.14
C ALA A 174 -1.17 -3.78 -15.33
N PRO A 175 -2.46 -4.09 -15.47
CA PRO A 175 -3.33 -3.41 -16.43
C PRO A 175 -3.56 -1.95 -16.03
N ALA A 176 -3.91 -1.10 -16.99
CA ALA A 176 -4.14 0.34 -16.77
C ALA A 176 -5.20 0.63 -15.67
N ALA A 177 -6.16 -0.28 -15.46
CA ALA A 177 -7.14 -0.18 -14.38
C ALA A 177 -6.50 -0.07 -12.98
N TYR A 178 -5.28 -0.60 -12.79
CA TYR A 178 -4.56 -0.51 -11.52
C TYR A 178 -4.17 0.93 -11.15
N LEU A 179 -4.15 1.87 -12.10
CA LEU A 179 -3.97 3.31 -11.79
C LEU A 179 -5.08 3.85 -10.88
N CYS A 180 -6.27 3.24 -10.89
CA CYS A 180 -7.34 3.59 -9.96
C CYS A 180 -6.92 3.45 -8.49
N VAL A 181 -5.97 2.56 -8.18
CA VAL A 181 -5.43 2.37 -6.83
C VAL A 181 -4.73 3.63 -6.33
N GLY A 182 -3.81 4.17 -7.14
CA GLY A 182 -3.10 5.41 -6.83
C GLY A 182 -3.99 6.66 -6.88
N LEU A 183 -4.92 6.71 -7.84
CA LEU A 183 -5.79 7.87 -8.04
C LEU A 183 -6.96 7.95 -7.04
N GLY A 184 -7.30 6.84 -6.39
CA GLY A 184 -8.49 6.73 -5.54
C GLY A 184 -8.54 7.73 -4.40
N TYR A 185 -7.41 7.97 -3.72
CA TYR A 185 -7.30 8.99 -2.67
C TYR A 185 -7.68 10.39 -3.19
N TYR A 186 -7.10 10.79 -4.31
CA TYR A 186 -7.33 12.11 -4.90
C TYR A 186 -8.76 12.24 -5.43
N ALA A 187 -9.29 11.19 -6.06
CA ALA A 187 -10.66 11.15 -6.54
C ALA A 187 -11.67 11.28 -5.39
N LEU A 188 -11.48 10.55 -4.28
CA LEU A 188 -12.35 10.64 -3.11
C LEU A 188 -12.27 12.03 -2.46
N LYS A 189 -11.07 12.57 -2.31
CA LYS A 189 -10.84 13.93 -1.78
C LYS A 189 -11.53 14.99 -2.64
N ALA A 190 -11.44 14.88 -3.97
CA ALA A 190 -12.13 15.76 -4.90
C ALA A 190 -13.65 15.62 -4.80
N ALA A 191 -14.17 14.38 -4.72
CA ALA A 191 -15.60 14.10 -4.60
C ALA A 191 -16.19 14.66 -3.30
N VAL A 192 -15.49 14.51 -2.17
CA VAL A 192 -15.88 15.13 -0.89
C VAL A 192 -15.85 16.65 -0.98
N GLY A 193 -14.84 17.23 -1.63
CA GLY A 193 -14.74 18.67 -1.87
C GLY A 193 -15.90 19.22 -2.71
N ALA A 194 -16.26 18.54 -3.80
CA ALA A 194 -17.40 18.89 -4.64
C ALA A 194 -18.72 18.80 -3.86
N ARG A 195 -18.90 17.75 -3.05
CA ARG A 195 -20.08 17.57 -2.20
C ARG A 195 -20.22 18.68 -1.15
N ARG A 196 -19.10 19.09 -0.54
CA ARG A 196 -19.04 20.21 0.40
C ARG A 196 -19.45 21.53 -0.25
N LYS A 197 -18.92 21.81 -1.44
CA LYS A 197 -19.28 23.02 -2.22
C LYS A 197 -20.77 23.03 -2.59
N ALA A 198 -21.36 21.87 -2.81
CA ALA A 198 -22.80 21.72 -3.08
C ALA A 198 -23.68 21.80 -1.81
N GLY A 199 -23.12 22.09 -0.63
CA GLY A 199 -23.88 22.20 0.63
C GLY A 199 -24.51 20.89 1.12
N ARG A 200 -24.08 19.74 0.58
CA ARG A 200 -24.65 18.44 0.93
C ARG A 200 -24.02 17.91 2.22
N PRO A 201 -24.78 17.19 3.08
CA PRO A 201 -24.25 16.60 4.30
C PRO A 201 -23.17 15.56 3.96
N ILE A 202 -22.13 15.54 4.79
CA ILE A 202 -20.99 14.62 4.71
C ILE A 202 -20.94 13.88 6.05
N ALA A 203 -21.31 12.60 6.03
CA ALA A 203 -21.18 11.76 7.21
C ALA A 203 -19.71 11.34 7.42
N PRO A 204 -19.24 11.26 8.67
CA PRO A 204 -17.85 10.89 8.98
C PRO A 204 -17.62 9.39 8.74
N VAL A 205 -16.53 9.07 8.05
CA VAL A 205 -16.07 7.68 7.86
C VAL A 205 -15.18 7.30 9.03
N GLN A 206 -15.52 6.25 9.77
CA GLN A 206 -14.63 5.73 10.82
C GLN A 206 -13.53 4.83 10.23
N PRO A 207 -12.34 4.77 10.85
CA PRO A 207 -11.29 3.85 10.43
C PRO A 207 -11.72 2.38 10.57
N ARG A 208 -11.83 1.66 9.45
CA ARG A 208 -12.23 0.25 9.41
C ARG A 208 -11.02 -0.66 9.31
N ALA A 209 -10.97 -1.74 10.10
CA ALA A 209 -9.86 -2.69 10.08
C ALA A 209 -9.69 -3.35 8.69
N ALA A 210 -10.80 -3.68 8.01
CA ALA A 210 -10.78 -4.24 6.67
C ALA A 210 -10.15 -3.27 5.64
N ALA A 211 -10.52 -1.99 5.66
CA ALA A 211 -9.96 -0.99 4.75
C ALA A 211 -8.45 -0.80 4.97
N ARG A 212 -8.01 -0.80 6.24
CA ARG A 212 -6.57 -0.75 6.57
C ARG A 212 -5.81 -1.97 6.07
N LEU A 213 -6.40 -3.16 6.19
CA LEU A 213 -5.81 -4.38 5.67
C LEU A 213 -5.68 -4.35 4.15
N VAL A 214 -6.74 -3.91 3.44
CA VAL A 214 -6.70 -3.73 1.98
C VAL A 214 -5.59 -2.74 1.61
N ALA A 215 -5.52 -1.57 2.24
CA ALA A 215 -4.47 -0.59 1.97
C ALA A 215 -3.06 -1.16 2.21
N GLY A 216 -2.86 -1.93 3.28
CA GLY A 216 -1.59 -2.62 3.54
C GLY A 216 -1.26 -3.68 2.48
N CYS A 217 -2.27 -4.41 1.98
CA CYS A 217 -2.09 -5.35 0.88
C CYS A 217 -1.75 -4.63 -0.43
N GLU A 218 -2.35 -3.48 -0.71
CA GLU A 218 -2.02 -2.65 -1.89
C GLU A 218 -0.58 -2.16 -1.83
N MET A 219 -0.15 -1.64 -0.68
CA MET A 219 1.24 -1.21 -0.48
C MET A 219 2.20 -2.40 -0.64
N GLY A 220 1.90 -3.54 -0.02
CA GLY A 220 2.72 -4.76 -0.15
C GLY A 220 2.79 -5.26 -1.59
N PHE A 221 1.66 -5.28 -2.31
CA PHE A 221 1.58 -5.69 -3.70
C PHE A 221 2.33 -4.72 -4.63
N ALA A 222 2.15 -3.41 -4.47
CA ALA A 222 2.87 -2.40 -5.25
C ALA A 222 4.40 -2.56 -5.10
N GLY A 223 4.88 -2.77 -3.88
CA GLY A 223 6.30 -3.04 -3.63
C GLY A 223 6.77 -4.37 -4.24
N ALA A 224 5.99 -5.44 -4.08
CA ALA A 224 6.31 -6.74 -4.64
C ALA A 224 6.35 -6.71 -6.17
N ALA A 225 5.35 -6.11 -6.82
CA ALA A 225 5.28 -6.03 -8.27
C ALA A 225 6.44 -5.24 -8.89
N LEU A 226 7.01 -4.27 -8.17
CA LEU A 226 8.22 -3.57 -8.61
C LEU A 226 9.48 -4.44 -8.58
N LEU A 227 9.50 -5.54 -7.80
CA LEU A 227 10.66 -6.43 -7.78
C LEU A 227 10.86 -7.09 -9.15
N PRO A 228 12.10 -7.21 -9.63
CA PRO A 228 12.42 -7.91 -10.88
C PRO A 228 12.34 -9.44 -10.74
N LEU A 229 11.56 -9.94 -9.76
CA LEU A 229 11.33 -11.36 -9.48
C LEU A 229 10.01 -11.88 -10.06
N PHE A 230 9.02 -11.01 -10.22
CA PHE A 230 7.66 -11.41 -10.56
C PHE A 230 7.30 -11.02 -11.98
N GLU A 231 6.90 -12.02 -12.76
CA GLU A 231 6.47 -11.87 -14.13
C GLU A 231 5.06 -11.24 -14.26
N PRO A 232 4.74 -10.58 -15.40
CA PRO A 232 3.40 -10.04 -15.68
C PRO A 232 2.27 -11.08 -15.56
N ALA A 233 2.55 -12.36 -15.85
CA ALA A 233 1.58 -13.43 -15.74
C ALA A 233 1.06 -13.63 -14.31
N ALA A 234 1.91 -13.40 -13.30
CA ALA A 234 1.52 -13.47 -11.89
C ALA A 234 0.95 -12.13 -11.39
N THR A 235 1.57 -11.01 -11.76
CA THR A 235 1.23 -9.69 -11.21
C THR A 235 -0.08 -9.11 -11.74
N ARG A 236 -0.42 -9.32 -13.02
CA ARG A 236 -1.65 -8.79 -13.64
C ARG A 236 -2.96 -9.29 -13.00
N PRO A 237 -3.19 -10.61 -12.78
CA PRO A 237 -4.42 -11.07 -12.15
C PRO A 237 -4.53 -10.56 -10.71
N VAL A 238 -3.41 -10.52 -9.98
CA VAL A 238 -3.36 -9.98 -8.61
C VAL A 238 -3.71 -8.48 -8.61
N ALA A 239 -3.18 -7.69 -9.54
CA ALA A 239 -3.49 -6.28 -9.69
C ALA A 239 -4.99 -6.04 -9.91
N LEU A 240 -5.67 -6.89 -10.68
CA LEU A 240 -7.13 -6.79 -10.88
C LEU A 240 -7.91 -7.08 -9.60
N ILE A 241 -7.51 -8.10 -8.84
CA ILE A 241 -8.14 -8.44 -7.55
C ILE A 241 -7.95 -7.31 -6.54
N MET A 242 -6.73 -6.79 -6.44
CA MET A 242 -6.39 -5.63 -5.61
C MET A 242 -7.25 -4.41 -5.99
N THR A 243 -7.23 -4.03 -7.27
CA THR A 243 -8.06 -2.93 -7.81
C THR A 243 -9.54 -3.09 -7.44
N ALA A 244 -10.10 -4.29 -7.64
CA ALA A 244 -11.50 -4.56 -7.32
C ALA A 244 -11.78 -4.44 -5.82
N ALA A 245 -10.90 -4.96 -4.97
CA ALA A 245 -11.05 -4.90 -3.52
C ALA A 245 -10.96 -3.45 -2.98
N LEU A 246 -10.03 -2.64 -3.50
CA LEU A 246 -9.92 -1.24 -3.14
C LEU A 246 -11.12 -0.42 -3.62
N LEU A 247 -11.56 -0.61 -4.87
CA LEU A 247 -12.74 0.07 -5.41
C LEU A 247 -14.00 -0.28 -4.62
N ALA A 248 -14.16 -1.54 -4.20
CA ALA A 248 -15.24 -1.94 -3.29
C ALA A 248 -15.14 -1.22 -1.92
N GLY A 249 -13.92 -1.05 -1.40
CA GLY A 249 -13.65 -0.24 -0.21
C GLY A 249 -14.09 1.21 -0.35
N PHE A 250 -13.68 1.88 -1.45
CA PHE A 250 -14.06 3.26 -1.75
C PHE A 250 -15.55 3.43 -2.03
N ALA A 251 -16.17 2.50 -2.74
CA ALA A 251 -17.62 2.51 -2.95
C ALA A 251 -18.36 2.49 -1.61
N ARG A 252 -17.87 1.68 -0.65
CA ARG A 252 -18.43 1.64 0.70
C ARG A 252 -18.22 2.93 1.47
N ASP A 253 -17.01 3.51 1.42
CA ASP A 253 -16.74 4.80 2.05
C ASP A 253 -17.60 5.92 1.45
N TRP A 254 -17.83 5.88 0.13
CA TRP A 254 -18.71 6.82 -0.55
C TRP A 254 -20.18 6.68 -0.11
N LEU A 255 -20.66 5.44 0.11
CA LEU A 255 -21.99 5.21 0.66
C LEU A 255 -22.12 5.78 2.09
N VAL A 256 -21.08 5.65 2.92
CA VAL A 256 -21.02 6.27 4.25
C VAL A 256 -21.09 7.79 4.11
N VAL A 257 -20.21 8.40 3.30
CA VAL A 257 -20.19 9.85 3.03
C VAL A 257 -21.56 10.36 2.57
N CYS A 258 -22.28 9.57 1.77
CA CYS A 258 -23.60 9.89 1.27
C CYS A 258 -24.75 9.65 2.27
N GLY A 259 -24.49 9.08 3.45
CA GLY A 259 -25.50 8.76 4.46
C GLY A 259 -26.30 7.47 4.20
N HIS A 260 -25.84 6.61 3.29
CA HIS A 260 -26.48 5.32 2.95
C HIS A 260 -25.87 4.12 3.70
N ALA A 261 -24.84 4.38 4.51
CA ALA A 261 -24.21 3.42 5.40
C ALA A 261 -23.88 4.11 6.73
N ALA A 262 -23.89 3.35 7.82
CA ALA A 262 -23.47 3.81 9.13
C ALA A 262 -21.96 4.12 9.15
N ALA A 263 -21.50 4.86 10.15
CA ALA A 263 -20.13 5.34 10.22
C ALA A 263 -19.07 4.21 10.32
N ASP A 264 -19.47 3.05 10.82
CA ASP A 264 -18.70 1.79 10.87
C ASP A 264 -18.67 1.03 9.53
N GLY A 265 -19.41 1.52 8.54
CA GLY A 265 -19.57 0.94 7.23
C GLY A 265 -20.75 -0.02 7.11
N CYS A 266 -21.57 -0.26 8.13
CA CYS A 266 -22.76 -1.11 8.00
C CYS A 266 -23.74 -0.50 6.99
N LEU A 267 -24.10 -1.27 5.96
CA LEU A 267 -24.97 -0.80 4.89
C LEU A 267 -26.40 -0.65 5.42
N LEU A 268 -27.00 0.53 5.27
CA LEU A 268 -28.38 0.77 5.69
C LEU A 268 -29.40 0.22 4.67
N ILE A 269 -28.92 -0.09 3.46
CA ILE A 269 -29.72 -0.69 2.38
C ILE A 269 -29.82 -2.20 2.61
N ARG A 270 -30.97 -2.67 3.12
CA ARG A 270 -31.24 -4.08 3.52
C ARG A 270 -30.88 -5.15 2.47
N ARG A 271 -31.04 -4.84 1.17
CA ARG A 271 -30.66 -5.80 0.10
C ARG A 271 -29.14 -5.96 0.03
N LEU A 272 -28.40 -4.85 0.00
CA LEU A 272 -26.94 -4.87 -0.07
C LEU A 272 -26.33 -5.45 1.21
N GLU A 273 -26.91 -5.14 2.37
CA GLU A 273 -26.48 -5.70 3.65
C GLU A 273 -26.60 -7.24 3.69
N ARG A 274 -27.69 -7.81 3.13
CA ARG A 274 -27.85 -9.27 3.03
C ARG A 274 -26.79 -9.89 2.12
N VAL A 275 -26.50 -9.25 0.98
CA VAL A 275 -25.45 -9.69 0.06
C VAL A 275 -24.08 -9.62 0.72
N ASP A 276 -23.78 -8.52 1.43
CA ASP A 276 -22.53 -8.32 2.17
C ASP A 276 -22.33 -9.39 3.24
N ARG A 277 -23.38 -9.69 4.03
CA ARG A 277 -23.36 -10.75 5.04
C ARG A 277 -23.19 -12.14 4.42
N ALA A 278 -23.87 -12.42 3.32
CA ALA A 278 -23.74 -13.69 2.61
C ALA A 278 -22.32 -13.84 2.03
N ALA A 279 -21.80 -12.80 1.39
CA ALA A 279 -20.43 -12.78 0.85
C ALA A 279 -19.41 -12.98 1.97
N ALA A 280 -19.49 -12.24 3.08
CA ALA A 280 -18.59 -12.39 4.21
C ALA A 280 -18.60 -13.82 4.81
N ARG A 281 -19.73 -14.53 4.72
CA ARG A 281 -19.87 -15.90 5.22
C ARG A 281 -19.34 -16.95 4.25
N PHE A 282 -19.72 -16.86 2.97
CA PHE A 282 -19.50 -17.93 1.98
C PHE A 282 -18.27 -17.71 1.11
N LEU A 283 -17.90 -16.46 0.80
CA LEU A 283 -16.76 -16.15 -0.06
C LEU A 283 -15.44 -16.74 0.48
N PRO A 284 -15.07 -16.59 1.77
CA PRO A 284 -13.82 -17.16 2.26
C PRO A 284 -13.78 -18.69 2.16
N ILE A 285 -14.92 -19.35 2.35
CA ILE A 285 -15.04 -20.81 2.27
C ILE A 285 -14.85 -21.27 0.82
N ALA A 286 -15.52 -20.59 -0.12
CA ALA A 286 -15.38 -20.87 -1.55
C ALA A 286 -13.94 -20.63 -2.04
N LEU A 287 -13.31 -19.53 -1.63
CA LEU A 287 -11.92 -19.22 -1.96
C LEU A 287 -10.95 -20.27 -1.41
N ARG A 288 -11.15 -20.75 -0.19
CA ARG A 288 -10.34 -21.83 0.39
C ARG A 288 -10.51 -23.13 -0.38
N ALA A 289 -11.74 -23.53 -0.68
CA ALA A 289 -12.02 -24.75 -1.43
C ALA A 289 -11.38 -24.68 -2.84
N ALA A 290 -11.50 -23.54 -3.52
CA ALA A 290 -10.89 -23.31 -4.83
C ALA A 290 -9.35 -23.32 -4.76
N ALA A 291 -8.75 -22.67 -3.76
CA ALA A 291 -7.30 -22.70 -3.55
C ALA A 291 -6.78 -24.13 -3.29
N VAL A 292 -7.46 -24.89 -2.43
CA VAL A 292 -7.12 -26.30 -2.15
C VAL A 292 -7.24 -27.16 -3.40
N ALA A 293 -8.35 -27.04 -4.14
CA ALA A 293 -8.55 -27.76 -5.39
C ALA A 293 -7.48 -27.40 -6.44
N GLY A 294 -7.12 -26.12 -6.53
CA GLY A 294 -6.04 -25.65 -7.38
C GLY A 294 -4.69 -26.25 -7.00
N ILE A 295 -4.33 -26.27 -5.71
CA ILE A 295 -3.07 -26.88 -5.23
C ILE A 295 -3.05 -28.38 -5.50
N VAL A 296 -4.13 -29.10 -5.22
CA VAL A 296 -4.24 -30.54 -5.50
C VAL A 296 -4.10 -30.83 -7.00
N ALA A 297 -4.73 -30.00 -7.85
CA ALA A 297 -4.61 -30.13 -9.30
C ALA A 297 -3.18 -29.87 -9.79
N LEU A 298 -2.45 -28.91 -9.18
CA LEU A 298 -1.03 -28.69 -9.48
C LEU A 298 -0.22 -29.94 -9.10
N LEU A 299 -0.31 -30.39 -7.85
CA LEU A 299 0.45 -31.54 -7.34
C LEU A 299 0.14 -32.85 -8.08
N GLY A 300 -1.11 -33.07 -8.48
CA GLY A 300 -1.53 -34.27 -9.20
C GLY A 300 -1.13 -34.31 -10.68
N ARG A 301 -0.75 -33.18 -11.30
CA ARG A 301 -0.29 -33.13 -12.70
C ARG A 301 1.20 -33.39 -12.88
N GLY A 302 1.91 -33.69 -11.80
CA GLY A 302 3.35 -34.00 -11.76
C GLY A 302 3.82 -35.11 -12.71
N GLU A 303 2.92 -35.99 -13.16
CA GLU A 303 3.28 -37.14 -14.01
C GLU A 303 2.99 -36.95 -15.51
N ALA A 304 2.27 -35.90 -15.93
CA ALA A 304 1.76 -35.75 -17.30
C ALA A 304 2.39 -34.59 -18.11
N GLY A 305 3.53 -34.05 -17.68
CA GLY A 305 4.36 -33.15 -18.50
C GLY A 305 4.05 -31.65 -18.47
N GLU A 306 3.00 -31.20 -17.79
CA GLU A 306 2.66 -29.76 -17.64
C GLU A 306 2.52 -29.28 -16.19
N GLY A 307 2.57 -30.19 -15.20
CA GLY A 307 2.42 -29.86 -13.78
C GLY A 307 3.72 -30.07 -13.02
N VAL A 308 4.11 -29.08 -12.21
CA VAL A 308 5.04 -29.21 -11.06
C VAL A 308 6.48 -29.66 -11.37
N ALA A 309 6.84 -30.01 -12.60
CA ALA A 309 8.21 -30.34 -12.99
C ALA A 309 9.23 -29.22 -12.71
N ALA A 310 8.78 -27.98 -12.49
CA ALA A 310 9.61 -26.83 -12.13
C ALA A 310 9.78 -26.58 -10.61
N LEU A 311 8.98 -27.23 -9.74
CA LEU A 311 9.03 -27.00 -8.29
C LEU A 311 9.90 -28.06 -7.59
N PRO A 312 10.83 -27.68 -6.70
CA PRO A 312 11.58 -28.64 -5.90
C PRO A 312 10.63 -29.41 -4.96
N THR A 313 11.04 -30.59 -4.50
CA THR A 313 10.27 -31.41 -3.52
C THR A 313 9.83 -30.61 -2.29
N ALA A 314 10.68 -29.69 -1.82
CA ALA A 314 10.36 -28.75 -0.75
C ALA A 314 9.19 -27.80 -1.11
N GLY A 315 9.13 -27.32 -2.35
CA GLY A 315 8.03 -26.50 -2.85
C GLY A 315 6.70 -27.25 -2.91
N CYS A 316 6.74 -28.52 -3.32
CA CYS A 316 5.56 -29.41 -3.31
C CYS A 316 5.07 -29.65 -1.88
N ALA A 317 5.98 -29.95 -0.95
CA ALA A 317 5.64 -30.15 0.47
C ALA A 317 5.07 -28.86 1.10
N LEU A 318 5.61 -27.70 0.74
CA LEU A 318 5.10 -26.40 1.18
C LEU A 318 3.66 -26.17 0.70
N LEU A 319 3.39 -26.40 -0.59
CA LEU A 319 2.05 -26.25 -1.15
C LEU A 319 1.06 -27.25 -0.54
N ALA A 320 1.45 -28.50 -0.36
CA ALA A 320 0.62 -29.51 0.31
C ALA A 320 0.28 -29.09 1.76
N THR A 321 1.26 -28.56 2.48
CA THR A 321 1.06 -28.01 3.84
C THR A 321 0.08 -26.84 3.81
N CYS A 322 0.25 -25.90 2.86
CA CYS A 322 -0.67 -24.78 2.68
C CYS A 322 -2.09 -25.28 2.38
N ALA A 323 -2.26 -26.29 1.52
CA ALA A 323 -3.56 -26.88 1.21
C ALA A 323 -4.23 -27.47 2.45
N ALA A 324 -3.49 -28.20 3.30
CA ALA A 324 -4.03 -28.73 4.56
C ALA A 324 -4.48 -27.59 5.50
N LEU A 325 -3.63 -26.57 5.70
CA LEU A 325 -3.95 -25.41 6.53
C LEU A 325 -5.19 -24.65 6.00
N LEU A 326 -5.28 -24.45 4.69
CA LEU A 326 -6.44 -23.85 4.03
C LEU A 326 -7.69 -24.73 4.16
N ALA A 327 -7.60 -26.06 4.05
CA ALA A 327 -8.73 -26.95 4.21
C ALA A 327 -9.36 -26.85 5.61
N PHE A 328 -8.53 -26.82 6.66
CA PHE A 328 -9.00 -26.72 8.05
C PHE A 328 -9.23 -25.30 8.56
N GLY A 329 -8.83 -24.28 7.80
CA GLY A 329 -9.02 -22.88 8.20
C GLY A 329 -8.09 -22.53 9.36
N VAL A 330 -6.85 -23.00 9.26
CA VAL A 330 -5.75 -22.76 10.17
C VAL A 330 -4.82 -21.77 9.50
N MET A 331 -4.49 -20.67 10.18
CA MET A 331 -3.56 -19.64 9.69
C MET A 331 -3.80 -19.23 8.22
N THR A 332 -5.06 -18.96 7.86
CA THR A 332 -5.50 -18.91 6.46
C THR A 332 -4.87 -17.76 5.70
N ARG A 333 -4.64 -16.61 6.34
CA ARG A 333 -4.02 -15.46 5.66
C ARG A 333 -2.57 -15.76 5.33
N ILE A 334 -1.85 -16.38 6.27
CA ILE A 334 -0.44 -16.74 6.11
C ILE A 334 -0.30 -17.87 5.08
N ALA A 335 -1.09 -18.94 5.19
CA ALA A 335 -1.09 -20.04 4.24
C ALA A 335 -1.45 -19.56 2.82
N GLY A 336 -2.43 -18.66 2.69
CA GLY A 336 -2.80 -18.02 1.42
C GLY A 336 -1.65 -17.21 0.83
N LEU A 337 -1.02 -16.33 1.62
CA LEU A 337 0.14 -15.54 1.20
C LEU A 337 1.31 -16.43 0.76
N THR A 338 1.66 -17.44 1.57
CA THR A 338 2.77 -18.35 1.28
C THR A 338 2.51 -19.14 0.00
N ALA A 339 1.30 -19.68 -0.19
CA ALA A 339 0.93 -20.37 -1.42
C ALA A 339 0.99 -19.43 -2.64
N SER A 340 0.44 -18.20 -2.52
CA SER A 340 0.47 -17.21 -3.58
C SER A 340 1.90 -16.82 -3.97
N VAL A 341 2.80 -16.58 -3.01
CA VAL A 341 4.20 -16.23 -3.30
C VAL A 341 4.94 -17.41 -3.94
N ALA A 342 4.77 -18.63 -3.41
CA ALA A 342 5.40 -19.82 -3.97
C ALA A 342 4.98 -20.07 -5.43
N VAL A 343 3.69 -19.93 -5.72
CA VAL A 343 3.13 -20.03 -7.07
C VAL A 343 3.63 -18.89 -7.97
N ALA A 344 3.59 -17.64 -7.50
CA ALA A 344 4.01 -16.48 -8.28
C ALA A 344 5.49 -16.51 -8.67
N VAL A 345 6.38 -17.00 -7.79
CA VAL A 345 7.82 -17.14 -8.10
C VAL A 345 8.08 -18.29 -9.09
N ALA A 346 7.31 -19.37 -9.01
CA ALA A 346 7.45 -20.51 -9.91
C ALA A 346 6.78 -20.30 -11.29
N MET A 347 5.97 -19.26 -11.46
CA MET A 347 5.38 -18.87 -12.73
C MET A 347 6.42 -18.20 -13.64
N ALA A 348 7.17 -19.01 -14.39
CA ALA A 348 8.15 -18.53 -15.37
C ALA A 348 7.53 -18.26 -16.76
N ASP A 349 6.37 -18.85 -17.08
CA ASP A 349 5.80 -18.81 -18.44
C ASP A 349 4.56 -17.89 -18.58
N PRO A 350 4.42 -17.19 -19.73
CA PRO A 350 3.23 -16.40 -20.07
C PRO A 350 1.92 -17.19 -20.07
N ILE A 351 1.98 -18.51 -20.24
CA ILE A 351 0.83 -19.42 -20.34
C ILE A 351 0.78 -20.34 -19.11
N SER A 352 0.86 -19.74 -17.93
CA SER A 352 0.60 -20.46 -16.69
C SER A 352 -0.84 -20.98 -16.67
N GLY A 353 -1.00 -22.30 -16.48
CA GLY A 353 -2.31 -22.96 -16.52
C GLY A 353 -3.29 -22.42 -15.46
N VAL A 354 -4.59 -22.62 -15.70
CA VAL A 354 -5.69 -22.11 -14.84
C VAL A 354 -5.49 -22.40 -13.36
N ALA A 355 -4.93 -23.56 -13.01
CA ALA A 355 -4.67 -23.94 -11.62
C ALA A 355 -3.71 -22.96 -10.91
N TRP A 356 -2.66 -22.49 -11.57
CA TRP A 356 -1.72 -21.49 -11.03
C TRP A 356 -2.44 -20.18 -10.70
N GLN A 357 -3.25 -19.70 -11.65
CA GLN A 357 -4.02 -18.46 -11.50
C GLN A 357 -5.08 -18.57 -10.39
N VAL A 358 -5.74 -19.73 -10.26
CA VAL A 358 -6.71 -20.01 -9.20
C VAL A 358 -6.04 -19.99 -7.83
N VAL A 359 -4.91 -20.67 -7.64
CA VAL A 359 -4.19 -20.68 -6.36
C VAL A 359 -3.71 -19.28 -6.01
N LEU A 360 -3.10 -18.58 -6.97
CA LEU A 360 -2.60 -17.22 -6.80
C LEU A 360 -3.73 -16.26 -6.40
N GLY A 361 -4.79 -16.20 -7.19
CA GLY A 361 -5.91 -15.28 -7.00
C GLY A 361 -6.70 -15.58 -5.73
N CYS A 362 -6.99 -16.85 -5.45
CA CYS A 362 -7.70 -17.24 -4.23
C CYS A 362 -6.83 -17.00 -2.99
N GLY A 363 -5.54 -17.36 -3.02
CA GLY A 363 -4.61 -17.13 -1.92
C GLY A 363 -4.52 -15.65 -1.56
N VAL A 364 -4.38 -14.77 -2.56
CA VAL A 364 -4.36 -13.31 -2.38
C VAL A 364 -5.68 -12.80 -1.81
N ALA A 365 -6.82 -13.23 -2.36
CA ALA A 365 -8.13 -12.83 -1.85
C ALA A 365 -8.37 -13.29 -0.40
N LEU A 366 -7.78 -14.42 0.01
CA LEU A 366 -7.81 -14.93 1.39
C LEU A 366 -6.98 -14.10 2.36
N ILE A 367 -5.93 -13.43 1.90
CA ILE A 367 -5.20 -12.46 2.73
C ILE A 367 -6.14 -11.36 3.21
N MET A 368 -7.07 -10.92 2.35
CA MET A 368 -8.02 -9.84 2.64
C MET A 368 -9.25 -10.36 3.40
N THR A 369 -9.85 -11.45 2.92
CA THR A 369 -11.12 -11.99 3.43
C THR A 369 -10.97 -12.86 4.69
N GLY A 370 -9.79 -13.45 4.92
CA GLY A 370 -9.51 -14.34 6.04
C GLY A 370 -10.13 -15.73 5.87
N ALA A 371 -10.34 -16.45 6.98
CA ALA A 371 -10.80 -17.85 6.97
C ALA A 371 -12.33 -18.04 6.87
N GLY A 372 -13.12 -16.98 7.09
CA GLY A 372 -14.59 -17.07 7.18
C GLY A 372 -15.11 -17.72 8.46
N ALA A 373 -16.37 -18.17 8.43
CA ALA A 373 -17.09 -18.67 9.62
C ALA A 373 -16.65 -20.08 10.07
N LEU A 374 -16.13 -20.91 9.16
CA LEU A 374 -15.72 -22.30 9.43
C LEU A 374 -14.21 -22.38 9.58
N LYS A 375 -13.67 -21.99 10.74
CA LYS A 375 -12.22 -21.93 10.97
C LYS A 375 -11.83 -22.60 12.29
N LEU A 376 -10.71 -23.32 12.29
CA LEU A 376 -10.19 -23.98 13.49
C LEU A 376 -9.33 -23.04 14.33
N TRP A 377 -8.42 -22.27 13.71
CA TRP A 377 -7.46 -21.42 14.44
C TRP A 377 -6.91 -20.27 13.59
N GLN A 378 -6.95 -19.02 14.10
CA GLN A 378 -6.41 -17.84 13.41
C GLN A 378 -5.71 -16.89 14.40
N PRO A 379 -4.50 -17.21 14.87
CA PRO A 379 -3.75 -16.33 15.76
C PRO A 379 -3.37 -15.01 15.08
N GLU A 380 -3.18 -15.02 13.75
CA GLU A 380 -2.70 -13.90 12.96
C GLU A 380 -3.73 -12.77 12.83
N ASP A 381 -5.02 -13.04 13.04
CA ASP A 381 -6.05 -12.00 13.06
C ASP A 381 -5.71 -10.92 14.12
N ARG A 382 -5.00 -11.28 15.19
CA ARG A 382 -4.49 -10.31 16.19
C ARG A 382 -3.41 -9.38 15.62
N LEU A 383 -2.57 -9.87 14.72
CA LEU A 383 -1.50 -9.08 14.10
C LEU A 383 -2.07 -8.14 13.02
N PHE A 384 -2.98 -8.65 12.19
CA PHE A 384 -3.53 -7.90 11.06
C PHE A 384 -4.69 -6.97 11.43
N LEU A 385 -5.55 -7.36 12.39
CA LEU A 385 -6.78 -6.60 12.70
C LEU A 385 -6.65 -5.72 13.94
N LYS A 386 -5.83 -6.11 14.93
CA LYS A 386 -5.61 -5.28 16.13
C LYS A 386 -4.66 -4.14 15.78
N ARG A 387 -5.00 -2.90 16.16
CA ARG A 387 -4.00 -1.83 16.21
C ARG A 387 -2.93 -2.27 17.20
N LEU A 388 -1.68 -2.44 16.75
CA LEU A 388 -0.54 -2.53 17.66
C LEU A 388 -0.58 -1.31 18.58
N GLY A 389 -0.91 -1.51 19.87
CA GLY A 389 -0.97 -0.46 20.88
C GLY A 389 -2.30 0.29 21.06
N GLY A 390 -3.40 -0.13 20.42
CA GLY A 390 -4.72 0.42 20.76
C GLY A 390 -5.07 0.06 22.21
N HIS A 391 -5.19 1.05 23.09
CA HIS A 391 -5.68 0.84 24.45
C HIS A 391 -7.01 0.09 24.38
N ALA A 392 -7.15 -0.94 25.21
CA ALA A 392 -8.45 -1.57 25.42
C ALA A 392 -9.44 -0.46 25.80
N PRO A 393 -10.69 -0.47 25.30
CA PRO A 393 -11.72 0.33 25.94
C PRO A 393 -11.72 -0.05 27.44
N PRO A 394 -11.93 0.91 28.36
CA PRO A 394 -12.10 0.56 29.76
C PRO A 394 -13.17 -0.54 29.83
N ALA A 395 -12.82 -1.65 30.48
CA ALA A 395 -13.79 -2.70 30.76
C ALA A 395 -14.99 -2.06 31.49
N PRO A 396 -16.22 -2.55 31.23
CA PRO A 396 -17.43 -1.99 31.83
C PRO A 396 -17.37 -1.97 33.36
#